data_AF-A0A2M7G1N6-F1
#
_entry.id   AF-A0A2M7G1N6-F1
#
_cell.length_a   1.000
_cell.length_b   1.000
_cell.length_c   1.000
_cell.angle_alpha   90.00
_cell.angle_beta   90.00
_cell.angle_gamma   90.00
#
_symmetry.space_group_name_H-M   'P 1'
#
loop_
_entity.id
_entity.type
_entity.pdbx_description
1 polymer ?
#
loop_
_entity_poly.entity_id
_entity_poly.type
_entity_poly.pdbx_seq_one_letter_code
_entity_poly.pdbx_strand_id
1 'polypeptide(L)'
;MIDNLDQIREVAQKDTFINEITVFVDNLIAQDKTKALYLLKQLFFAPEIHPRVRYMLAQRLGKMGPIQLFQQLLSYFILRKFPDTLSLISALRSFNQPEAVPALVDYYPHASYREQLEIIETLAQVSAPETVEFLSQIFNDQIEYANALEPEQREEIRQNASSALSRKIMRFDSL
;
A
#
# COMPACT_ATOMS: atom_id res chain seq x y z
N MET A 1 15.37 -21.85 7.86
CA MET A 1 15.86 -20.68 8.62
C MET A 1 16.60 -19.79 7.64
N ILE A 2 16.50 -18.47 7.76
CA ILE A 2 17.33 -17.54 6.97
C ILE A 2 18.53 -17.23 7.83
N ASP A 3 19.71 -17.60 7.35
CA ASP A 3 20.96 -17.27 8.03
C ASP A 3 21.10 -15.75 8.06
N ASN A 4 21.58 -15.21 9.18
CA ASN A 4 21.81 -13.77 9.39
C ASN A 4 20.55 -12.88 9.40
N LEU A 5 19.38 -13.40 9.78
CA LEU A 5 18.15 -12.60 9.90
C LEU A 5 18.33 -11.34 10.77
N ASP A 6 19.07 -11.43 11.87
CA ASP A 6 19.30 -10.29 12.77
C ASP A 6 20.15 -9.19 12.11
N GLN A 7 21.16 -9.57 11.33
CA GLN A 7 21.95 -8.61 10.54
C GLN A 7 21.09 -7.95 9.47
N ILE A 8 20.22 -8.72 8.79
CA ILE A 8 19.29 -8.16 7.80
C ILE A 8 18.34 -7.16 8.46
N ARG A 9 17.83 -7.48 9.67
CA ARG A 9 17.00 -6.54 10.45
C ARG A 9 17.76 -5.26 10.77
N GLU A 10 19.00 -5.37 11.26
CA GLU A 10 19.84 -4.20 11.59
C GLU A 10 20.06 -3.30 10.37
N VAL A 11 20.38 -3.90 9.22
CA VAL A 11 20.56 -3.18 7.96
C VAL A 11 19.25 -2.50 7.52
N ALA A 12 18.12 -3.18 7.68
CA ALA A 12 16.78 -2.69 7.31
C ALA A 12 16.22 -1.59 8.25
N GLN A 13 16.88 -1.28 9.36
CA GLN A 13 16.58 -0.10 10.19
C GLN A 13 17.03 1.21 9.52
N LYS A 14 17.85 1.14 8.46
CA LYS A 14 18.41 2.30 7.74
C LYS A 14 17.93 2.28 6.29
N ASP A 15 17.58 3.43 5.73
CA ASP A 15 17.17 3.51 4.33
C ASP A 15 18.33 3.48 3.33
N THR A 16 19.56 3.69 3.79
CA THR A 16 20.77 3.70 2.96
C THR A 16 20.96 2.40 2.19
N PHE A 17 20.44 1.29 2.71
CA PHE A 17 20.57 -0.05 2.11
C PHE A 17 19.30 -0.53 1.42
N ILE A 18 18.35 0.36 1.10
CA ILE A 18 17.06 -0.02 0.52
C ILE A 18 17.23 -0.77 -0.81
N ASN A 19 18.22 -0.39 -1.62
CA ASN A 19 18.46 -1.01 -2.92
C ASN A 19 19.04 -2.42 -2.77
N GLU A 20 19.97 -2.60 -1.83
CA GLU A 20 20.59 -3.88 -1.50
C GLU A 20 19.56 -4.85 -0.92
N ILE A 21 18.72 -4.37 0.00
CA ILE A 21 17.60 -5.16 0.55
C ILE A 21 16.63 -5.53 -0.57
N THR A 22 16.33 -4.59 -1.48
CA THR A 22 15.45 -4.84 -2.63
C THR A 22 15.99 -5.97 -3.51
N VAL A 23 17.24 -5.86 -3.95
CA VAL A 23 17.89 -6.89 -4.78
C VAL A 23 17.96 -8.23 -4.06
N PHE A 24 18.31 -8.22 -2.77
CA PHE A 24 18.36 -9.43 -1.96
C PHE A 24 17.00 -10.12 -1.86
N VAL A 25 15.96 -9.35 -1.53
CA VAL A 25 14.59 -9.87 -1.44
C VAL A 25 14.13 -10.40 -2.79
N ASP A 26 14.32 -9.66 -3.89
CA ASP A 26 13.89 -10.10 -5.22
C ASP A 26 14.61 -11.39 -5.68
N ASN A 27 15.90 -11.51 -5.39
CA ASN A 27 16.64 -12.75 -5.60
C ASN A 27 16.10 -13.91 -4.75
N LEU A 28 15.78 -13.64 -3.48
CA LEU A 28 15.20 -14.65 -2.59
C LEU A 28 13.81 -15.09 -3.06
N ILE A 29 13.00 -14.18 -3.58
CA ILE A 29 11.68 -14.47 -4.18
C ILE A 29 11.83 -15.44 -5.37
N ALA A 30 12.83 -15.21 -6.21
CA ALA A 30 13.08 -16.05 -7.38
C ALA A 30 13.57 -17.46 -7.00
N GLN A 31 14.31 -17.60 -5.89
CA GLN A 31 14.91 -18.85 -5.47
C GLN A 31 14.01 -19.67 -4.52
N ASP A 32 13.42 -19.03 -3.52
CA ASP A 32 12.66 -19.68 -2.46
C ASP A 32 11.58 -18.74 -1.91
N LYS A 33 10.39 -18.80 -2.52
CA LYS A 33 9.22 -17.98 -2.13
C LYS A 33 8.83 -18.16 -0.66
N THR A 34 9.04 -19.34 -0.09
CA THR A 34 8.69 -19.62 1.31
C THR A 34 9.62 -18.86 2.24
N LYS A 35 10.94 -18.90 1.99
CA LYS A 35 11.91 -18.08 2.74
C LYS A 35 11.67 -16.60 2.49
N ALA A 36 11.43 -16.18 1.25
CA ALA A 36 11.14 -14.78 0.95
C ALA A 36 9.92 -14.26 1.72
N LEU A 37 8.81 -14.99 1.71
CA LEU A 37 7.62 -14.62 2.46
C LEU A 37 7.89 -14.59 3.97
N TYR A 38 8.66 -15.55 4.49
CA TYR A 38 9.08 -15.53 5.89
C TYR A 38 9.85 -14.24 6.22
N LEU A 39 10.87 -13.89 5.43
CA LEU A 39 11.66 -12.67 5.60
C LEU A 39 10.79 -11.42 5.55
N LEU A 40 9.96 -11.31 4.51
CA LEU A 40 9.08 -10.16 4.33
C LEU A 40 8.16 -9.95 5.54
N LYS A 41 7.59 -11.03 6.10
CA LYS A 41 6.77 -10.94 7.31
C LYS A 41 7.57 -10.49 8.51
N GLN A 42 8.77 -11.05 8.73
CA GLN A 42 9.63 -10.66 9.85
C GLN A 42 10.00 -9.17 9.79
N LEU A 43 10.38 -8.67 8.61
CA LEU A 43 10.77 -7.28 8.45
C LEU A 43 9.56 -6.33 8.45
N PHE A 44 8.48 -6.66 7.74
CA PHE A 44 7.34 -5.75 7.62
C PHE A 44 6.69 -5.44 8.97
N PHE A 45 6.50 -6.47 9.82
CA PHE A 45 5.87 -6.32 11.13
C PHE A 45 6.83 -5.89 12.25
N ALA A 46 8.14 -5.81 11.98
CA ALA A 46 9.11 -5.35 12.96
C ALA A 46 9.04 -3.82 13.13
N PRO A 47 8.85 -3.32 14.37
CA PRO A 47 8.63 -1.89 14.63
C PRO A 47 9.86 -1.04 14.28
N GLU A 48 11.07 -1.59 14.42
CA GLU A 48 12.33 -0.89 14.19
C GLU A 48 12.68 -0.67 12.70
N ILE A 49 11.97 -1.33 11.78
CA ILE A 49 12.27 -1.26 10.36
C ILE A 49 11.95 0.13 9.80
N HIS A 50 12.87 0.65 8.99
CA HIS A 50 12.74 1.97 8.41
C HIS A 50 11.49 2.07 7.53
N PRO A 51 10.67 3.14 7.61
CA PRO A 51 9.44 3.28 6.84
C PRO A 51 9.61 3.09 5.32
N ARG A 52 10.68 3.66 4.74
CA ARG A 52 10.98 3.48 3.30
C ARG A 52 11.27 2.02 2.94
N VAL A 53 11.99 1.29 3.79
CA VAL A 53 12.26 -0.14 3.58
C VAL A 53 10.95 -0.91 3.73
N ARG A 54 10.15 -0.61 4.77
CA ARG A 54 8.84 -1.23 4.98
C ARG A 54 7.90 -1.03 3.80
N TYR A 55 7.85 0.16 3.22
CA TYR A 55 7.05 0.47 2.03
C TYR A 55 7.47 -0.37 0.82
N MET A 56 8.78 -0.52 0.59
CA MET A 56 9.32 -1.39 -0.47
C MET A 56 8.94 -2.86 -0.24
N LEU A 57 9.01 -3.35 1.01
CA LEU A 57 8.62 -4.71 1.36
C LEU A 57 7.11 -4.93 1.13
N ALA A 58 6.29 -3.92 1.44
CA ALA A 58 4.84 -3.93 1.27
C ALA A 58 4.41 -4.32 -0.16
N GLN A 59 5.08 -3.74 -1.16
CA GLN A 59 4.82 -3.97 -2.59
C GLN A 59 5.04 -5.43 -3.04
N ARG A 60 5.76 -6.23 -2.24
CA ARG A 60 6.07 -7.64 -2.53
C ARG A 60 5.17 -8.60 -1.78
N LEU A 61 4.53 -8.16 -0.69
CA LEU A 61 3.69 -9.02 0.15
C LEU A 61 2.55 -9.64 -0.64
N GLY A 62 1.78 -8.87 -1.41
CA GLY A 62 0.61 -9.39 -2.12
C GLY A 62 0.93 -10.32 -3.29
N LYS A 63 2.16 -10.32 -3.80
CA LYS A 63 2.59 -11.26 -4.86
C LYS A 63 2.83 -12.68 -4.34
N MET A 64 2.93 -12.87 -3.02
CA MET A 64 3.32 -14.15 -2.42
C MET A 64 2.50 -14.52 -1.18
N GLY A 65 1.91 -13.53 -0.52
CA GLY A 65 1.19 -13.69 0.72
C GLY A 65 -0.09 -14.48 0.49
N PRO A 66 -0.41 -15.41 1.40
CA PRO A 66 -1.70 -16.08 1.35
C PRO A 66 -2.80 -15.09 1.77
N ILE A 67 -4.06 -15.37 1.42
CA ILE A 67 -5.20 -14.49 1.73
C ILE A 67 -5.33 -14.18 3.23
N GLN A 68 -4.90 -15.10 4.12
CA GLN A 68 -4.90 -14.87 5.56
C GLN A 68 -3.98 -13.69 5.97
N LEU A 69 -2.90 -13.45 5.23
CA LEU A 69 -2.03 -12.30 5.47
C LEU A 69 -2.72 -11.00 5.06
N PHE A 70 -3.46 -11.00 3.95
CA PHE A 70 -4.31 -9.87 3.57
C PHE A 70 -5.33 -9.55 4.68
N GLN A 71 -6.04 -10.56 5.19
CA GLN A 71 -7.02 -10.37 6.28
C GLN A 71 -6.37 -9.79 7.56
N GLN A 72 -5.15 -10.23 7.88
CA GLN A 72 -4.38 -9.68 8.99
C GLN A 72 -4.03 -8.21 8.77
N LEU A 73 -3.54 -7.84 7.58
CA LEU A 73 -3.21 -6.46 7.21
C LEU A 73 -4.45 -5.55 7.23
N LEU A 74 -5.57 -6.03 6.69
CA LEU A 74 -6.85 -5.32 6.70
C LEU A 74 -7.34 -5.07 8.13
N SER A 75 -7.22 -6.08 9.01
CA SER A 75 -7.55 -5.94 10.43
C SER A 75 -6.67 -4.89 11.11
N TYR A 76 -5.37 -4.87 10.84
CA TYR A 76 -4.48 -3.83 11.37
C TYR A 76 -4.85 -2.42 10.89
N PHE A 77 -5.29 -2.31 9.64
CA PHE A 77 -5.67 -1.04 9.03
C PHE A 77 -6.95 -0.49 9.66
N ILE A 78 -8.00 -1.32 9.75
CA ILE A 78 -9.28 -0.98 10.37
C ILE A 78 -9.08 -0.58 11.84
N LEU A 79 -8.27 -1.34 12.58
CA LEU A 79 -8.03 -1.10 14.00
C LEU A 79 -7.04 0.02 14.29
N ARG A 80 -6.41 0.63 13.27
CA ARG A 80 -5.34 1.64 13.40
C ARG A 80 -4.19 1.18 14.30
N LYS A 81 -3.85 -0.11 14.26
CA LYS A 81 -2.87 -0.75 15.16
C LYS A 81 -1.47 -0.89 14.56
N PHE A 82 -1.24 -0.36 13.37
CA PHE A 82 0.05 -0.43 12.69
C PHE A 82 0.70 0.95 12.63
N PRO A 83 1.98 1.08 13.00
CA PRO A 83 2.63 2.39 13.17
C PRO A 83 2.91 3.12 11.85
N ASP A 84 2.79 2.43 10.71
CA ASP A 84 3.14 2.95 9.39
C ASP A 84 2.01 2.66 8.41
N THR A 85 0.98 3.51 8.47
CA THR A 85 -0.25 3.38 7.67
C THR A 85 0.03 3.45 6.17
N LEU A 86 0.98 4.28 5.72
CA LEU A 86 1.35 4.37 4.30
C LEU A 86 1.85 3.02 3.76
N SER A 87 2.78 2.37 4.47
CA SER A 87 3.25 1.02 4.12
C SER A 87 2.12 -0.01 4.18
N LEU A 88 1.18 0.14 5.10
CA LEU A 88 0.03 -0.75 5.21
C LEU A 88 -0.94 -0.61 4.02
N ILE A 89 -1.23 0.61 3.57
CA ILE A 89 -2.05 0.86 2.36
C ILE A 89 -1.34 0.25 1.13
N SER A 90 -0.03 0.48 0.98
CA SER A 90 0.73 -0.13 -0.12
C SER A 90 0.73 -1.66 -0.06
N ALA A 91 0.73 -2.25 1.14
CA ALA A 91 0.63 -3.70 1.31
C ALA A 91 -0.74 -4.18 0.82
N LEU A 92 -1.84 -3.56 1.27
CA LEU A 92 -3.20 -3.89 0.84
C LEU A 92 -3.36 -3.78 -0.68
N ARG A 93 -2.84 -2.71 -1.29
CA ARG A 93 -2.78 -2.53 -2.74
C ARG A 93 -2.14 -3.70 -3.45
N SER A 94 -1.00 -4.19 -2.95
CA SER A 94 -0.26 -5.29 -3.59
C SER A 94 -1.05 -6.60 -3.67
N PHE A 95 -2.06 -6.81 -2.81
CA PHE A 95 -2.95 -7.98 -2.85
C PHE A 95 -4.11 -7.81 -3.84
N ASN A 96 -4.43 -6.58 -4.24
CA ASN A 96 -5.48 -6.23 -5.20
C ASN A 96 -6.87 -6.83 -4.85
N GLN A 97 -7.23 -6.82 -3.56
CA GLN A 97 -8.49 -7.40 -3.07
C GLN A 97 -9.56 -6.32 -2.89
N PRO A 98 -10.75 -6.45 -3.52
CA PRO A 98 -11.89 -5.54 -3.35
C PRO A 98 -12.29 -5.29 -1.89
N GLU A 99 -12.08 -6.25 -1.00
CA GLU A 99 -12.47 -6.21 0.41
C GLU A 99 -11.78 -5.08 1.20
N ALA A 100 -10.68 -4.51 0.69
CA ALA A 100 -10.05 -3.34 1.31
C ALA A 100 -10.78 -2.03 1.01
N VAL A 101 -11.57 -1.96 -0.07
CA VAL A 101 -12.16 -0.70 -0.57
C VAL A 101 -13.00 0.01 0.49
N PRO A 102 -13.95 -0.64 1.21
CA PRO A 102 -14.77 0.06 2.20
C PRO A 102 -13.94 0.72 3.31
N ALA A 103 -12.92 0.02 3.81
CA ALA A 103 -12.06 0.54 4.86
C ALA A 103 -11.18 1.72 4.36
N LEU A 104 -10.67 1.64 3.12
CA LEU A 104 -9.86 2.71 2.52
C LEU A 104 -10.69 3.97 2.28
N VAL A 105 -11.92 3.82 1.80
CA VAL A 105 -12.89 4.91 1.57
C VAL A 105 -13.22 5.60 2.90
N ASP A 106 -13.55 4.82 3.93
CA ASP A 106 -13.84 5.33 5.28
C ASP A 106 -12.64 6.08 5.89
N TYR A 107 -11.41 5.60 5.66
CA TYR A 107 -10.20 6.26 6.16
C TYR A 107 -9.86 7.58 5.46
N TYR A 108 -10.14 7.67 4.16
CA TYR A 108 -9.59 8.69 3.26
C TYR A 108 -9.74 10.15 3.78
N PRO A 109 -10.87 10.57 4.37
CA PRO A 109 -11.02 11.93 4.93
C PRO A 109 -10.00 12.28 6.03
N HIS A 110 -9.54 11.27 6.77
CA HIS A 110 -8.59 11.40 7.88
C HIS A 110 -7.14 11.15 7.47
N ALA A 111 -6.93 10.63 6.26
CA ALA A 111 -5.62 10.30 5.75
C ALA A 111 -4.75 11.56 5.56
N SER A 112 -3.45 11.42 5.78
CA SER A 112 -2.49 12.45 5.38
C SER A 112 -2.45 12.60 3.86
N TYR A 113 -1.94 13.73 3.37
CA TYR A 113 -1.78 13.98 1.93
C TYR A 113 -1.13 12.80 1.17
N ARG A 114 -0.04 12.25 1.70
CA ARG A 114 0.66 11.12 1.07
C ARG A 114 -0.17 9.83 1.06
N GLU A 115 -0.92 9.59 2.13
CA GLU A 115 -1.80 8.42 2.23
C GLU A 115 -3.01 8.56 1.30
N GLN A 116 -3.53 9.77 1.07
CA GLN A 116 -4.60 10.02 0.11
C GLN A 116 -4.19 9.66 -1.31
N LEU A 117 -2.99 10.05 -1.75
CA LEU A 117 -2.46 9.65 -3.05
C LEU A 117 -2.29 8.13 -3.16
N GLU A 118 -1.79 7.49 -2.10
CA GLU A 118 -1.61 6.03 -2.05
C GLU A 118 -2.96 5.30 -2.09
N ILE A 119 -4.00 5.83 -1.43
CA ILE A 119 -5.37 5.30 -1.51
C ILE A 119 -5.91 5.44 -2.92
N ILE A 120 -5.77 6.61 -3.57
CA ILE A 120 -6.22 6.82 -4.96
C ILE A 120 -5.58 5.79 -5.90
N GLU A 121 -4.27 5.58 -5.78
CA GLU A 121 -3.58 4.57 -6.59
C GLU A 121 -4.03 3.15 -6.26
N THR A 122 -4.33 2.87 -4.99
CA THR A 122 -4.90 1.57 -4.57
C THR A 122 -6.25 1.32 -5.22
N LEU A 123 -7.17 2.29 -5.14
CA LEU A 123 -8.50 2.21 -5.73
C LEU A 123 -8.43 2.15 -7.27
N ALA A 124 -7.44 2.80 -7.90
CA ALA A 124 -7.20 2.71 -9.34
C ALA A 124 -6.91 1.27 -9.80
N GLN A 125 -6.20 0.49 -8.97
CA GLN A 125 -5.78 -0.86 -9.30
C GLN A 125 -6.87 -1.90 -9.01
N VAL A 126 -7.60 -1.73 -7.90
CA VAL A 126 -8.63 -2.67 -7.44
C VAL A 126 -9.87 -2.64 -8.33
N SER A 127 -10.29 -3.80 -8.82
CA SER A 127 -11.49 -3.95 -9.64
C SER A 127 -12.74 -4.08 -8.78
N ALA A 128 -13.26 -2.95 -8.28
CA ALA A 128 -14.56 -2.88 -7.61
C ALA A 128 -15.36 -1.66 -8.12
N PRO A 129 -16.65 -1.79 -8.47
CA PRO A 129 -17.46 -0.68 -9.01
C PRO A 129 -17.44 0.58 -8.13
N GLU A 130 -17.46 0.40 -6.81
CA GLU A 130 -17.47 1.46 -5.79
C GLU A 130 -16.24 2.37 -5.88
N THR A 131 -15.13 1.87 -6.44
CA THR A 131 -13.92 2.69 -6.65
C THR A 131 -14.16 3.81 -7.67
N VAL A 132 -14.99 3.61 -8.69
CA VAL A 132 -15.27 4.63 -9.72
C VAL A 132 -16.09 5.77 -9.13
N GLU A 133 -17.10 5.43 -8.33
CA GLU A 133 -17.93 6.40 -7.65
C GLU A 133 -17.09 7.27 -6.70
N PHE A 134 -16.28 6.63 -5.85
CA PHE A 134 -15.47 7.37 -4.88
C PHE A 134 -14.39 8.24 -5.55
N LEU A 135 -13.71 7.74 -6.58
CA LEU A 135 -12.75 8.54 -7.34
C LEU A 135 -13.42 9.74 -8.03
N SER A 136 -14.67 9.58 -8.47
CA SER A 136 -15.47 10.68 -9.03
C SER A 136 -15.83 11.73 -7.98
N GLN A 137 -16.14 11.32 -6.75
CA GLN A 137 -16.36 12.25 -5.63
C GLN A 137 -15.09 13.05 -5.31
N ILE A 138 -13.92 12.40 -5.30
CA ILE A 138 -12.63 13.08 -5.13
C ILE A 138 -12.40 14.09 -6.26
N PHE A 139 -12.59 13.68 -7.52
CA PHE A 139 -12.37 14.55 -8.68
C PHE A 139 -13.27 15.79 -8.69
N ASN A 140 -14.51 15.65 -8.21
CA ASN A 140 -15.50 16.73 -8.16
C ASN A 140 -15.46 17.54 -6.85
N ASP A 141 -14.42 17.37 -6.02
CA ASP A 141 -14.26 18.03 -4.71
C ASP A 141 -15.48 17.83 -3.77
N GLN A 142 -16.06 16.63 -3.80
CA GLN A 142 -17.23 16.26 -2.98
C GLN A 142 -16.86 15.57 -1.65
N ILE A 143 -15.58 15.53 -1.32
CA ILE A 143 -15.07 14.95 -0.07
C ILE A 143 -14.77 16.06 0.94
N GLU A 144 -15.34 15.92 2.14
CA GLU A 144 -14.96 16.74 3.29
C GLU A 144 -13.71 16.16 3.96
N TYR A 145 -12.60 16.89 3.87
CA TYR A 145 -11.34 16.49 4.48
C TYR A 145 -11.29 16.90 5.96
N ALA A 146 -10.89 15.97 6.83
CA ALA A 146 -10.74 16.24 8.26
C ALA A 146 -9.56 17.19 8.54
N ASN A 147 -8.55 17.17 7.69
CA ASN A 147 -7.39 18.04 7.76
C ASN A 147 -7.41 19.04 6.59
N ALA A 148 -7.01 20.29 6.86
CA ALA A 148 -6.86 21.28 5.80
C ALA A 148 -5.78 20.83 4.80
N LEU A 149 -6.12 20.89 3.52
CA LEU A 149 -5.21 20.66 2.40
C LEU A 149 -4.89 21.98 1.73
N GLU A 150 -3.62 22.18 1.42
CA GLU A 150 -3.18 23.31 0.61
C GLU A 150 -3.79 23.23 -0.80
N PRO A 151 -4.03 24.37 -1.48
CA PRO A 151 -4.60 24.38 -2.82
C PRO A 151 -3.85 23.50 -3.82
N GLU A 152 -2.51 23.47 -3.74
CA GLU A 152 -1.66 22.63 -4.59
C GLU A 152 -1.89 21.13 -4.34
N GLN A 153 -2.06 20.73 -3.08
CA GLN A 153 -2.32 19.34 -2.69
C GLN A 153 -3.70 18.88 -3.18
N ARG A 154 -4.71 19.75 -3.08
CA ARG A 154 -6.06 19.47 -3.60
C ARG A 154 -6.04 19.25 -5.10
N GLU A 155 -5.32 20.11 -5.82
CA GLU A 155 -5.19 19.98 -7.27
C GLU A 155 -4.47 18.69 -7.67
N GLU A 156 -3.37 18.34 -7.00
CA GLU A 156 -2.66 17.09 -7.27
C GLU A 156 -3.54 15.86 -6.97
N ILE A 157 -4.30 15.87 -5.87
CA ILE A 157 -5.29 14.83 -5.55
C ILE A 157 -6.32 14.69 -6.66
N ARG A 158 -6.86 15.81 -7.14
CA ARG A 158 -7.86 15.84 -8.22
C ARG A 158 -7.30 15.29 -9.53
N GLN A 159 -6.07 15.66 -9.88
CA GLN A 159 -5.37 15.15 -11.06
C GLN A 159 -5.10 13.64 -10.97
N ASN A 160 -4.71 13.15 -9.80
CA ASN A 160 -4.51 11.73 -9.56
C ASN A 160 -5.84 10.95 -9.64
N ALA A 161 -6.92 11.49 -9.09
CA ALA A 161 -8.26 10.90 -9.20
C ALA A 161 -8.72 10.84 -10.67
N SER A 162 -8.52 11.92 -11.43
CA SER A 162 -8.80 11.95 -12.88
C SER A 162 -8.01 10.88 -13.63
N SER A 163 -6.71 10.77 -13.36
CA SER A 163 -5.84 9.77 -13.99
C SER A 163 -6.27 8.34 -13.65
N ALA A 164 -6.67 8.10 -12.40
CA ALA A 164 -7.19 6.82 -11.95
C ALA A 164 -8.52 6.46 -12.65
N LEU A 165 -9.44 7.41 -12.81
CA LEU A 165 -10.69 7.22 -13.55
C LEU A 165 -10.43 6.89 -15.02
N SER A 166 -9.55 7.63 -15.70
CA SER A 166 -9.20 7.36 -17.10
C SER A 166 -8.65 5.94 -17.29
N ARG A 167 -7.77 5.47 -16.38
CA ARG A 167 -7.25 4.09 -16.41
C ARG A 167 -8.34 3.05 -16.21
N LYS A 168 -9.37 3.34 -15.41
CA LYS A 168 -10.51 2.43 -15.21
C LYS A 168 -11.39 2.35 -16.44
N ILE A 169 -11.75 3.50 -17.02
CA ILE A 169 -12.60 3.56 -18.23
C ILE A 169 -11.94 2.79 -19.39
N MET A 170 -10.65 3.04 -19.66
CA MET A 170 -9.93 2.31 -20.71
C MET A 170 -9.85 0.79 -20.49
N ARG A 171 -9.87 0.32 -19.24
CA ARG A 171 -9.91 -1.12 -18.94
C ARG A 171 -11.28 -1.73 -19.23
N PHE A 172 -12.36 -0.98 -19.05
CA PHE A 172 -13.71 -1.45 -19.39
C PHE A 172 -13.95 -1.54 -20.89
N ASP A 173 -13.30 -0.70 -21.70
CA ASP A 173 -13.42 -0.74 -23.18
C ASP A 173 -12.66 -1.92 -23.84
N SER A 174 -11.88 -2.70 -23.06
CA SER A 174 -11.02 -3.78 -23.54
C SER A 174 -11.52 -5.20 -23.23
N LEU A 175 -12.74 -5.33 -22.70
CA LEU A 175 -13.44 -6.59 -22.38
C LEU A 175 -14.63 -6.81 -23.33
#